data_AF-A0A835DY30-F1
#
_entry.id   AF-A0A835DY30-F1
#
_cell.length_a   1.000
_cell.length_b   1.000
_cell.length_c   1.000
_cell.angle_alpha   90.00
_cell.angle_beta   90.00
_cell.angle_gamma   90.00
#
_symmetry.space_group_name_H-M   'P 1'
#
loop_
_entity.id
_entity.type
_entity.pdbx_description
1 polymer ?
#
loop_
_entity_poly.entity_id
_entity_poly.type
_entity_poly.pdbx_seq_one_letter_code
_entity_poly.pdbx_strand_id
1 'polypeptide(L)'
;MATDMSGISVGDAGSCLYSKGDDATISSKAVVEELYRALERGDVDAVRRLLNPDVDWWFHGPRAHQHLVLMRLLTGAGAGGLPFKIRSLDAFGPTVLAEGTDATGALYWVHAWTVGACGRVTEVREYCNTALVVTRLGGGGGGEARAVSEAATAKDVCSKSQQVWQSRLPDQARRNLPGLVLAI
;
A
#
# COMPACT_ATOMS: atom_id res chain seq x y z
N MET A 1 -32.95 30.42 -40.20
CA MET A 1 -32.19 29.16 -40.19
C MET A 1 -30.72 29.51 -40.21
N ALA A 2 -30.06 29.45 -39.05
CA ALA A 2 -28.61 29.40 -38.89
C ALA A 2 -28.32 29.35 -37.39
N THR A 3 -27.74 28.23 -36.92
CA THR A 3 -26.60 28.25 -36.01
C THR A 3 -25.94 26.89 -36.02
N ASP A 4 -24.79 26.85 -36.70
CA ASP A 4 -23.69 25.93 -36.44
C ASP A 4 -23.03 26.35 -35.12
N MET A 5 -22.72 25.39 -34.24
CA MET A 5 -21.70 25.61 -33.21
C MET A 5 -21.06 24.28 -32.82
N SER A 6 -19.81 24.17 -33.27
CA SER A 6 -18.77 23.19 -33.00
C SER A 6 -18.53 22.85 -31.52
N GLY A 7 -18.23 21.57 -31.28
CA GLY A 7 -17.01 21.08 -30.62
C GLY A 7 -16.84 21.32 -29.12
N ILE A 8 -16.84 20.23 -28.32
CA ILE A 8 -16.23 20.22 -26.99
C ILE A 8 -15.36 18.97 -26.80
N SER A 9 -14.07 19.28 -26.75
CA SER A 9 -12.87 18.62 -26.20
C SER A 9 -12.97 17.17 -25.67
N VAL A 10 -12.11 16.33 -26.26
CA VAL A 10 -11.55 15.11 -25.69
C VAL A 10 -10.88 15.43 -24.35
N GLY A 11 -11.26 14.66 -23.32
CA GLY A 11 -10.72 14.77 -21.96
C GLY A 11 -9.23 14.49 -21.91
N ASP A 12 -8.52 15.45 -21.34
CA ASP A 12 -7.11 15.51 -21.05
C ASP A 12 -6.62 14.27 -20.29
N ALA A 13 -5.74 13.49 -20.93
CA ALA A 13 -4.97 12.46 -20.26
C ALA A 13 -4.00 13.17 -19.33
N GLY A 14 -4.21 13.01 -18.01
CA GLY A 14 -3.43 13.62 -16.94
C GLY A 14 -1.93 13.43 -17.16
N SER A 15 -1.31 14.44 -17.78
CA SER A 15 0.12 14.55 -17.96
C SER A 15 0.70 15.05 -16.64
N CYS A 16 1.41 14.18 -15.93
CA CYS A 16 2.27 14.58 -14.83
C CYS A 16 3.43 15.40 -15.40
N LEU A 17 3.20 16.68 -15.67
CA LEU A 17 4.23 17.62 -16.07
C LEU A 17 5.19 17.82 -14.89
N TYR A 18 6.37 17.21 -14.99
CA TYR A 18 7.49 17.46 -14.10
C TYR A 18 7.92 18.92 -14.23
N SER A 19 7.44 19.75 -13.32
CA SER A 19 8.02 21.07 -13.09
C SER A 19 9.24 20.87 -12.20
N LYS A 20 10.42 21.04 -12.79
CA LYS A 20 11.70 21.01 -12.07
C LYS A 20 11.81 22.26 -11.20
N GLY A 21 11.28 22.19 -10.00
CA GLY A 21 11.50 23.18 -8.94
C GLY A 21 11.51 22.44 -7.62
N ASP A 22 12.68 22.36 -6.98
CA ASP A 22 12.93 21.85 -5.62
C ASP A 22 11.81 20.97 -5.04
N ASP A 23 11.55 19.84 -5.71
CA ASP A 23 10.55 18.87 -5.30
C ASP A 23 11.15 18.15 -4.09
N ALA A 24 10.80 18.63 -2.90
CA ALA A 24 10.89 17.81 -1.71
C ALA A 24 9.99 16.59 -1.97
N THR A 25 10.58 15.55 -2.57
CA THR A 25 9.88 14.32 -2.94
C THR A 25 9.09 13.87 -1.73
N ILE A 26 7.76 13.99 -1.81
CA ILE A 26 6.89 13.73 -0.67
C ILE A 26 7.13 12.29 -0.25
N SER A 27 7.58 12.10 0.99
CA SER A 27 7.85 10.75 1.51
C SER A 27 6.59 9.90 1.41
N SER A 28 6.73 8.65 0.96
CA SER A 28 5.64 7.68 0.87
C SER A 28 4.87 7.57 2.19
N LYS A 29 5.58 7.62 3.32
CA LYS A 29 4.99 7.64 4.66
C LYS A 29 4.03 8.82 4.86
N ALA A 30 4.44 10.02 4.45
CA ALA A 30 3.64 11.24 4.61
C ALA A 30 2.36 11.19 3.75
N VAL A 31 2.46 10.65 2.52
CA VAL A 31 1.29 10.42 1.66
C VAL A 31 0.27 9.50 2.34
N VAL A 32 0.73 8.38 2.89
CA VAL A 32 -0.16 7.40 3.53
C VAL A 32 -0.71 7.91 4.87
N GLU A 33 0.09 8.63 5.66
CA GLU A 33 -0.39 9.32 6.87
C GLU A 33 -1.49 10.32 6.55
N GLU A 34 -1.32 11.13 5.52
CA GLU A 34 -2.34 12.09 5.10
C GLU A 34 -3.59 11.39 4.54
N LEU A 35 -3.41 10.28 3.80
CA LEU A 35 -4.54 9.47 3.33
C LEU A 35 -5.39 8.98 4.52
N TYR A 36 -4.77 8.45 5.57
CA TYR A 36 -5.49 8.02 6.76
C TYR A 36 -6.21 9.18 7.48
N ARG A 37 -5.56 10.34 7.62
CA ARG A 37 -6.20 11.55 8.19
C ARG A 37 -7.38 12.03 7.36
N ALA A 38 -7.26 12.00 6.03
CA ALA A 38 -8.33 12.37 5.12
C ALA A 38 -9.53 11.43 5.27
N LEU A 39 -9.29 10.13 5.37
CA LEU A 39 -10.32 9.13 5.63
C LEU A 39 -11.00 9.32 6.99
N GLU A 40 -10.23 9.64 8.03
CA GLU A 40 -10.73 9.99 9.38
C GLU A 40 -11.68 11.19 9.36
N ARG A 41 -11.34 12.22 8.58
CA ARG A 41 -12.12 13.46 8.45
C ARG A 41 -13.30 13.32 7.49
N GLY A 42 -13.36 12.25 6.69
CA GLY A 42 -14.27 12.14 5.56
C GLY A 42 -13.99 13.15 4.45
N ASP A 43 -12.74 13.62 4.32
CA ASP A 43 -12.31 14.55 3.26
C ASP A 43 -12.14 13.80 1.93
N VAL A 44 -13.25 13.67 1.21
CA VAL A 44 -13.32 12.95 -0.07
C VAL A 44 -12.38 13.55 -1.12
N ASP A 45 -12.18 14.88 -1.12
CA ASP A 45 -11.33 15.53 -2.11
C ASP A 45 -9.85 15.27 -1.84
N ALA A 46 -9.43 15.25 -0.57
CA ALA A 46 -8.09 14.82 -0.20
C ALA A 46 -7.84 13.35 -0.56
N VAL A 47 -8.81 12.46 -0.28
CA VAL A 47 -8.72 11.05 -0.67
C VAL A 47 -8.56 10.90 -2.18
N ARG A 48 -9.36 11.62 -2.99
CA ARG A 48 -9.27 11.59 -4.46
C ARG A 48 -7.94 12.12 -5.00
N ARG A 49 -7.32 13.09 -4.33
CA ARG A 49 -5.99 13.59 -4.71
C ARG A 49 -4.89 12.57 -4.40
N LEU A 50 -4.97 11.90 -3.26
CA LEU A 50 -3.93 11.00 -2.75
C LEU A 50 -4.03 9.57 -3.31
N LEU A 51 -5.23 9.10 -3.65
CA LEU A 51 -5.48 7.77 -4.20
C LEU A 51 -5.56 7.83 -5.73
N ASN A 52 -4.89 6.92 -6.42
CA ASN A 52 -5.10 6.74 -7.85
C ASN A 52 -6.52 6.19 -8.10
N PRO A 53 -7.31 6.74 -9.05
CA PRO A 53 -8.62 6.18 -9.40
C PRO A 53 -8.57 4.68 -9.76
N ASP A 54 -7.48 4.24 -10.38
CA ASP A 54 -7.27 2.86 -10.81
C ASP A 54 -6.39 2.10 -9.81
N VAL A 55 -6.59 2.32 -8.51
CA VAL A 55 -5.82 1.63 -7.46
C VAL A 55 -6.03 0.13 -7.54
N ASP A 56 -4.94 -0.62 -7.63
CA ASP A 56 -4.99 -2.07 -7.56
C ASP A 56 -5.15 -2.52 -6.11
N TRP A 57 -6.12 -3.40 -5.87
CA TRP A 57 -6.46 -3.88 -4.54
C TRP A 57 -6.44 -5.39 -4.43
N TRP A 58 -5.79 -5.88 -3.38
CA TRP A 58 -5.83 -7.29 -3.00
C TRP A 58 -6.21 -7.47 -1.54
N PHE A 59 -6.99 -8.51 -1.28
CA PHE A 59 -7.38 -8.91 0.08
C PHE A 59 -6.88 -10.31 0.40
N HIS A 60 -6.21 -10.43 1.53
CA HIS A 60 -5.75 -11.67 2.11
C HIS A 60 -6.29 -11.81 3.54
N GLY A 61 -7.16 -12.78 3.76
CA GLY A 61 -7.70 -13.04 5.09
C GLY A 61 -8.96 -13.90 5.03
N PRO A 62 -9.55 -14.22 6.19
CA PRO A 62 -10.78 -15.00 6.22
C PRO A 62 -11.92 -14.25 5.54
N ARG A 63 -12.64 -14.92 4.62
CA ARG A 63 -13.76 -14.33 3.85
C ARG A 63 -14.83 -13.67 4.72
N ALA A 64 -15.05 -14.19 5.93
CA ALA A 64 -15.99 -13.62 6.90
C ALA A 64 -15.71 -12.15 7.22
N HIS A 65 -14.47 -11.67 7.08
CA HIS A 65 -14.08 -10.29 7.38
C HIS A 65 -14.02 -9.38 6.14
N GLN A 66 -14.40 -9.88 4.96
CA GLN A 66 -14.45 -9.08 3.72
C GLN A 66 -15.42 -7.88 3.79
N HIS A 67 -16.34 -7.88 4.75
CA HIS A 67 -17.27 -6.77 4.97
C HIS A 67 -16.68 -5.61 5.79
N LEU A 68 -15.51 -5.79 6.44
CA LEU A 68 -14.78 -4.75 7.17
C LEU A 68 -13.64 -4.12 6.36
N VAL A 69 -13.56 -4.52 5.09
CA VAL A 69 -12.52 -4.18 4.13
C VAL A 69 -12.36 -2.68 3.90
N LEU A 70 -11.11 -2.22 3.88
CA LEU A 70 -10.70 -0.87 3.54
C LEU A 70 -11.35 -0.34 2.24
N MET A 71 -11.56 -1.18 1.22
CA MET A 71 -12.23 -0.75 -0.02
C MET A 71 -13.67 -0.26 0.18
N ARG A 72 -14.39 -0.76 1.20
CA ARG A 72 -15.74 -0.22 1.49
C ARG A 72 -15.68 1.21 1.99
N LEU A 73 -14.63 1.56 2.72
CA LEU A 73 -14.37 2.92 3.15
C LEU A 73 -13.99 3.80 1.94
N LEU A 74 -13.11 3.31 1.05
CA LEU A 74 -12.70 4.07 -0.14
C LEU A 74 -13.84 4.26 -1.15
N THR A 75 -14.82 3.36 -1.18
CA THR A 75 -16.01 3.47 -2.03
C THR A 75 -17.19 4.19 -1.36
N GLY A 76 -17.03 4.69 -0.13
CA GLY A 76 -18.08 5.40 0.59
C GLY A 76 -19.22 4.52 1.12
N ALA A 77 -19.07 3.19 1.08
CA ALA A 77 -20.03 2.23 1.60
C ALA A 77 -19.91 2.01 3.13
N GLY A 78 -18.97 2.70 3.80
CA GLY A 78 -18.81 2.71 5.25
C GLY A 78 -19.55 3.89 5.89
N ALA A 79 -20.65 3.63 6.58
CA ALA A 79 -21.32 4.65 7.39
C ALA A 79 -20.56 4.83 8.73
N GLY A 80 -19.94 5.99 8.96
CA GLY A 80 -19.54 6.41 10.31
C GLY A 80 -18.04 6.39 10.68
N GLY A 81 -17.14 6.86 9.80
CA GLY A 81 -15.72 7.06 10.12
C GLY A 81 -14.84 5.82 9.93
N LEU A 82 -13.56 5.89 10.35
CA LEU A 82 -12.63 4.75 10.23
C LEU A 82 -13.06 3.60 11.15
N PRO A 83 -13.32 2.39 10.62
CA PRO A 83 -13.69 1.22 11.45
C PRO A 83 -12.49 0.60 12.18
N PHE A 84 -11.30 1.19 12.05
CA PHE A 84 -10.05 0.65 12.56
C PHE A 84 -9.16 1.70 13.21
N LYS A 85 -8.30 1.22 14.12
CA LYS A 85 -7.29 1.98 14.86
C LYS A 85 -5.91 1.63 14.34
N ILE A 86 -5.19 2.63 13.83
CA ILE A 86 -3.82 2.49 13.36
C ILE A 86 -2.89 2.44 14.58
N ARG A 87 -1.97 1.48 14.59
CA ARG A 87 -0.97 1.33 15.66
C ARG A 87 0.41 1.79 15.23
N SER A 88 0.79 1.55 13.97
CA SER A 88 2.08 2.01 13.45
C SER A 88 2.07 2.12 11.94
N LEU A 89 2.99 2.95 11.43
CA LEU A 89 3.29 3.14 10.02
C LEU A 89 4.81 3.09 9.82
N ASP A 90 5.26 2.13 9.03
CA ASP A 90 6.67 1.87 8.72
C ASP A 90 6.87 1.91 7.20
N ALA A 91 7.79 2.75 6.72
CA ALA A 91 8.01 2.95 5.28
C ALA A 91 9.31 2.31 4.78
N PHE A 92 9.23 1.72 3.60
CA PHE A 92 10.29 1.00 2.91
C PHE A 92 10.31 1.43 1.44
N GLY A 93 10.97 2.56 1.16
CA GLY A 93 10.94 3.17 -0.17
C GLY A 93 9.51 3.55 -0.57
N PRO A 94 8.98 3.06 -1.71
CA PRO A 94 7.60 3.36 -2.13
C PRO A 94 6.54 2.60 -1.32
N THR A 95 6.92 1.54 -0.61
CA THR A 95 5.99 0.70 0.14
C THR A 95 5.84 1.20 1.58
N VAL A 96 4.63 1.34 2.07
CA VAL A 96 4.33 1.71 3.46
C VAL A 96 3.47 0.63 4.09
N LEU A 97 3.93 0.08 5.21
CA LEU A 97 3.19 -0.88 6.00
C LEU A 97 2.49 -0.15 7.14
N ALA A 98 1.17 -0.22 7.15
CA ALA A 98 0.35 0.20 8.27
C ALA A 98 -0.21 -1.04 8.96
N GLU A 99 -0.12 -1.12 10.28
CA GLU A 99 -0.78 -2.18 11.06
C GLU A 99 -1.68 -1.58 12.13
N GLY A 100 -2.71 -2.33 12.51
CA GLY A 100 -3.68 -1.87 13.48
C GLY A 100 -4.66 -2.95 13.90
N THR A 101 -5.73 -2.50 14.55
CA THR A 101 -6.88 -3.34 14.87
C THR A 101 -8.17 -2.71 14.41
N ASP A 102 -9.27 -3.45 14.38
CA ASP A 102 -10.59 -2.84 14.33
C ASP A 102 -10.87 -2.01 15.60
N ALA A 103 -12.02 -1.31 15.63
CA ALA A 103 -12.43 -0.51 16.77
C ALA A 103 -12.52 -1.31 18.09
N THR A 104 -12.92 -2.60 18.00
CA THR A 104 -13.08 -3.51 19.15
C THR A 104 -11.76 -4.13 19.62
N GLY A 105 -10.73 -4.15 18.76
CA GLY A 105 -9.46 -4.82 19.02
C GLY A 105 -9.47 -6.32 18.70
N ALA A 106 -10.59 -6.87 18.23
CA ALA A 106 -10.76 -8.29 17.93
C ALA A 106 -10.12 -8.71 16.60
N LEU A 107 -10.04 -7.79 15.63
CA LEU A 107 -9.46 -8.06 14.32
C LEU A 107 -8.14 -7.32 14.16
N TYR A 108 -7.08 -8.05 13.87
CA TYR A 108 -5.80 -7.46 13.46
C TYR A 108 -5.73 -7.32 11.95
N TRP A 109 -5.14 -6.24 11.48
CA TRP A 109 -4.93 -6.01 10.06
C TRP A 109 -3.57 -5.37 9.77
N VAL A 110 -3.09 -5.59 8.55
CA VAL A 110 -1.96 -4.88 7.94
C VAL A 110 -2.37 -4.43 6.55
N HIS A 111 -2.14 -3.16 6.24
CA HIS A 111 -2.26 -2.62 4.88
C HIS A 111 -0.86 -2.32 4.36
N ALA A 112 -0.48 -2.97 3.26
CA ALA A 112 0.72 -2.65 2.51
C ALA A 112 0.33 -1.75 1.33
N TRP A 113 0.67 -0.48 1.45
CA TRP A 113 0.41 0.56 0.46
C TRP A 113 1.63 0.73 -0.44
N THR A 114 1.43 0.94 -1.73
CA THR A 114 2.48 1.37 -2.66
C THR A 114 2.19 2.78 -3.15
N VAL A 115 3.14 3.69 -2.97
CA VAL A 115 3.07 5.08 -3.44
C VAL A 115 3.90 5.21 -4.72
N GLY A 116 3.25 5.64 -5.80
CA GLY A 116 3.90 5.89 -7.09
C GLY A 116 4.71 7.18 -7.11
N ALA A 117 5.52 7.35 -8.16
CA ALA A 117 6.41 8.50 -8.32
C ALA A 117 5.68 9.87 -8.33
N CYS A 118 4.39 9.90 -8.64
CA CYS A 118 3.55 11.09 -8.60
C CYS A 118 3.00 11.43 -7.20
N GLY A 119 3.45 10.74 -6.15
CA GLY A 119 2.98 10.96 -4.77
C GLY A 119 1.56 10.48 -4.51
N ARG A 120 1.05 9.55 -5.33
CA ARG A 120 -0.29 8.95 -5.20
C ARG A 120 -0.17 7.47 -4.89
N VAL A 121 -1.11 6.96 -4.11
CA VAL A 121 -1.24 5.52 -3.82
C VAL A 121 -1.75 4.80 -5.06
N THR A 122 -0.99 3.82 -5.53
CA THR A 122 -1.31 3.03 -6.74
C THR A 122 -1.74 1.60 -6.40
N GLU A 123 -1.34 1.09 -5.24
CA GLU A 123 -1.67 -0.26 -4.82
C GLU A 123 -1.98 -0.32 -3.33
N VAL A 124 -2.87 -1.24 -2.95
CA VAL A 124 -3.05 -1.64 -1.56
C VAL A 124 -3.28 -3.14 -1.43
N ARG A 125 -2.47 -3.79 -0.59
CA ARG A 125 -2.67 -5.17 -0.16
C ARG A 125 -3.12 -5.18 1.30
N GLU A 126 -4.33 -5.67 1.54
CA GLU A 126 -4.94 -5.78 2.86
C GLU A 126 -4.79 -7.20 3.39
N TYR A 127 -4.27 -7.33 4.60
CA TYR A 127 -4.03 -8.60 5.29
C TYR A 127 -4.79 -8.60 6.61
N CYS A 128 -5.89 -9.35 6.70
CA CYS A 128 -6.68 -9.48 7.93
C CYS A 128 -6.35 -10.79 8.64
N ASN A 129 -6.15 -10.74 9.97
CA ASN A 129 -5.81 -11.88 10.82
C ASN A 129 -4.75 -12.79 10.17
N THR A 130 -3.68 -12.17 9.67
CA THR A 130 -2.56 -12.84 9.01
C THR A 130 -1.27 -12.30 9.61
N ALA A 131 -0.39 -13.18 10.06
CA ALA A 131 0.92 -12.78 10.55
C ALA A 131 1.85 -12.50 9.36
N LEU A 132 2.48 -11.32 9.34
CA LEU A 132 3.31 -10.90 8.23
C LEU A 132 4.77 -10.75 8.65
N VAL A 133 5.64 -11.28 7.80
CA VAL A 133 7.07 -11.02 7.81
C VAL A 133 7.42 -10.36 6.50
N VAL A 134 8.16 -9.26 6.54
CA VAL A 134 8.61 -8.59 5.32
C VAL A 134 10.11 -8.80 5.17
N THR A 135 10.48 -9.26 3.99
CA THR A 135 11.87 -9.52 3.61
C THR A 135 12.24 -8.63 2.45
N ARG A 136 13.33 -7.89 2.59
CA ARG A 136 13.91 -7.14 1.49
C ARG A 136 14.72 -8.07 0.62
N LEU A 137 14.41 -8.13 -0.67
CA LEU A 137 15.20 -8.91 -1.62
C LEU A 137 16.42 -8.08 -2.04
N GLY A 138 17.62 -8.56 -1.73
CA GLY A 138 18.87 -7.90 -2.11
C GLY A 138 19.00 -7.83 -3.63
N GLY A 139 18.82 -6.63 -4.19
CA GLY A 139 19.05 -6.37 -5.61
C GLY A 139 20.51 -6.62 -5.97
N GLY A 140 20.76 -7.62 -6.82
CA GLY A 140 22.04 -7.73 -7.51
C GLY A 140 22.19 -6.52 -8.43
N GLY A 141 22.93 -5.51 -7.97
CA GLY A 141 23.26 -4.33 -8.76
C GLY A 141 23.93 -4.75 -10.07
N GLY A 142 23.32 -4.37 -11.19
CA GLY A 142 23.94 -4.49 -12.49
C GLY A 142 25.13 -3.54 -12.59
N GLY A 143 26.27 -4.05 -13.05
CA GLY A 143 27.38 -3.21 -13.47
C GLY A 143 28.81 -3.69 -13.22
N GLU A 144 29.11 -4.99 -13.21
CA GLU A 144 30.37 -5.47 -13.81
C GLU A 144 30.27 -6.98 -14.09
N ALA A 145 30.64 -7.38 -15.31
CA ALA A 145 30.60 -8.75 -15.75
C ALA A 145 31.52 -9.61 -14.85
N ARG A 146 30.95 -10.56 -14.12
CA ARG A 146 31.73 -11.69 -13.61
C ARG A 146 31.02 -12.99 -13.92
N ALA A 147 31.78 -13.79 -14.64
CA ALA A 147 31.50 -15.07 -15.24
C ALA A 147 30.51 -15.97 -14.49
N VAL A 148 29.68 -16.62 -15.29
CA VAL A 148 28.92 -17.84 -15.00
C VAL A 148 29.76 -18.81 -14.17
N SER A 149 29.24 -19.19 -13.01
CA SER A 149 29.58 -20.46 -12.35
C SER A 149 28.29 -21.09 -11.84
N GLU A 150 27.89 -22.17 -12.52
CA GLU A 150 26.80 -23.06 -12.14
C GLU A 150 27.11 -23.76 -10.80
N ALA A 151 26.30 -23.47 -9.79
CA ALA A 151 25.98 -24.38 -8.68
C ALA A 151 24.90 -23.73 -7.79
N ALA A 152 23.69 -23.52 -8.32
CA ALA A 152 22.57 -23.03 -7.52
C ALA A 152 22.05 -24.14 -6.59
N THR A 153 22.77 -24.36 -5.49
CA THR A 153 22.17 -24.96 -4.30
C THR A 153 21.20 -23.94 -3.69
N ALA A 154 20.04 -24.40 -3.23
CA ALA A 154 19.00 -23.56 -2.62
C ALA A 154 19.46 -22.71 -1.41
N LYS A 155 20.72 -22.86 -0.96
CA LYS A 155 21.35 -22.05 0.08
C LYS A 155 21.79 -20.66 -0.41
N ASP A 156 22.03 -20.46 -1.70
CA ASP A 156 22.63 -19.20 -2.20
C ASP A 156 21.59 -18.10 -2.52
N VAL A 157 20.33 -18.48 -2.69
CA VAL A 157 19.19 -17.53 -2.79
C VAL A 157 18.80 -16.96 -1.41
N CYS A 158 19.08 -17.71 -0.34
CA CYS A 158 18.77 -17.32 1.05
C CYS A 158 19.71 -16.21 1.58
N SER A 159 20.94 -16.12 1.08
CA SER A 159 21.97 -15.18 1.55
C SER A 159 21.72 -13.70 1.24
N LYS A 160 20.72 -13.39 0.40
CA LYS A 160 20.43 -12.01 -0.05
C LYS A 160 19.10 -11.45 0.46
N SER A 161 18.32 -12.22 1.20
CA SER A 161 17.03 -11.76 1.72
C SER A 161 17.15 -11.39 3.19
N GLN A 162 16.98 -10.12 3.52
CA GLN A 162 17.03 -9.64 4.91
C GLN A 162 15.62 -9.41 5.42
N GLN A 163 15.24 -10.01 6.55
CA GLN A 163 14.01 -9.63 7.24
C GLN A 163 14.13 -8.19 7.73
N VAL A 164 13.20 -7.34 7.30
CA VAL A 164 13.20 -5.90 7.61
C VAL A 164 12.01 -5.48 8.47
N TRP A 165 10.96 -6.30 8.54
CA TRP A 165 9.78 -6.00 9.36
C TRP A 165 9.03 -7.27 9.77
N GLN A 166 8.29 -7.17 10.87
CA GLN A 166 7.37 -8.19 11.35
C GLN A 166 6.14 -7.56 12.01
N SER A 167 4.97 -8.14 11.76
CA SER A 167 3.69 -7.78 12.39
C SER A 167 3.76 -7.87 13.92
N ARG A 168 3.33 -6.82 14.63
CA ARG A 168 3.34 -6.75 16.10
C ARG A 168 2.03 -7.27 16.71
N LEU A 169 1.68 -8.50 16.32
CA LEU A 169 0.56 -9.27 16.85
C LEU A 169 0.75 -9.62 18.33
N PRO A 170 -0.30 -9.61 19.16
CA PRO A 170 -0.26 -10.20 20.50
C PRO A 170 0.16 -11.68 20.46
N ASP A 171 0.95 -12.15 21.42
CA ASP A 171 1.56 -13.49 21.41
C ASP A 171 0.55 -14.64 21.28
N GLN A 172 -0.66 -14.46 21.81
CA GLN A 172 -1.74 -15.44 21.69
C GLN A 172 -2.33 -15.50 20.27
N ALA A 173 -2.38 -14.37 19.55
CA ALA A 173 -2.80 -14.34 18.16
C ALA A 173 -1.71 -14.90 17.24
N ARG A 174 -0.42 -14.60 17.49
CA ARG A 174 0.71 -15.08 16.66
C ARG A 174 0.72 -16.59 16.42
N ARG A 175 0.33 -17.40 17.42
CA ARG A 175 0.32 -18.87 17.33
C ARG A 175 -0.83 -19.45 16.50
N ASN A 176 -1.88 -18.67 16.25
CA ASN A 176 -3.12 -19.17 15.65
C ASN A 176 -3.43 -18.56 14.28
N LEU A 177 -2.58 -17.67 13.78
CA LEU A 177 -2.77 -17.00 12.50
C LEU A 177 -1.87 -17.62 11.42
N PRO A 178 -2.33 -17.72 10.16
CA PRO A 178 -1.47 -18.10 9.05
C PRO A 178 -0.33 -17.08 8.91
N GLY A 179 0.88 -17.58 8.67
CA GLY A 179 2.05 -16.77 8.39
C GLY A 179 2.22 -16.54 6.89
N LEU A 180 2.52 -15.30 6.50
CA LEU A 180 2.85 -14.92 5.14
C LEU A 180 4.14 -14.09 5.10
N VAL A 181 4.97 -14.33 4.08
CA VAL A 181 6.15 -13.53 3.79
C VAL A 181 5.85 -12.58 2.62
N LEU A 182 6.02 -11.28 2.84
CA LEU A 182 5.94 -10.25 1.81
C LEU A 182 7.36 -9.86 1.39
N ALA A 183 7.70 -10.10 0.12
CA ALA A 183 8.95 -9.60 -0.45
C ALA A 183 8.77 -8.16 -0.93
N ILE A 184 9.73 -7.29 -0.60
CA ILE A 184 9.80 -5.89 -1.06
C ILE A 184 11.18 -5.53 -1.60
#